data_AF-A0A6M0K070-F1
#
_entry.id   AF-A0A6M0K070-F1
#
_cell.length_a   1.000
_cell.length_b   1.000
_cell.length_c   1.000
_cell.angle_alpha   90.00
_cell.angle_beta   90.00
_cell.angle_gamma   90.00
#
_symmetry.space_group_name_H-M   'P 1'
#
loop_
_entity.id
_entity.type
_entity.pdbx_description
1 polymer ?
#
loop_
_entity_poly.entity_id
_entity_poly.type
_entity_poly.pdbx_seq_one_letter_code
_entity_poly.pdbx_strand_id
1 'polypeptide(L)'
;MADLKLKASARARQLVAPLLAPSETPFKDYLKATDYCSAVMSYTNLQEDREYMAQWRAAFAALMVAGDAERARLLARLRADFKQGRSPLPSLTSNRR
;
A
#
# COMPACT_ATOMS: atom_id res chain seq x y z
N MET A 1 -14.77 -10.41 8.77
CA MET A 1 -14.57 -10.14 7.32
C MET A 1 -13.37 -10.97 6.89
N ALA A 2 -13.52 -11.80 5.84
CA ALA A 2 -12.48 -12.74 5.44
C ALA A 2 -11.17 -11.99 5.12
N ASP A 3 -10.09 -12.42 5.77
CA ASP A 3 -8.71 -12.01 5.45
C ASP A 3 -8.37 -12.50 4.03
N LEU A 4 -8.77 -11.72 3.03
CA LEU A 4 -8.45 -12.00 1.64
C LEU A 4 -6.96 -11.82 1.44
N LYS A 5 -6.23 -12.94 1.45
CA LYS A 5 -4.85 -12.98 0.98
C LYS A 5 -4.81 -12.48 -0.46
N LEU A 6 -3.97 -11.50 -0.72
CA LEU A 6 -3.78 -11.03 -2.09
C LEU A 6 -2.96 -12.05 -2.87
N LYS A 7 -3.54 -12.53 -3.97
CA LYS A 7 -2.79 -13.22 -5.01
C LYS A 7 -2.03 -12.14 -5.78
N ALA A 8 -0.72 -12.15 -5.66
CA ALA A 8 0.18 -11.23 -6.36
C ALA A 8 1.50 -11.95 -6.58
N SER A 9 2.17 -11.62 -7.67
CA SER A 9 3.48 -12.17 -7.97
C SER A 9 4.50 -11.79 -6.89
N ALA A 10 5.54 -12.62 -6.72
CA ALA A 10 6.65 -12.30 -5.83
C ALA A 10 7.31 -10.97 -6.21
N ARG A 11 7.38 -10.67 -7.51
CA ARG A 11 7.89 -9.40 -8.03
C ARG A 11 7.04 -8.22 -7.55
N ALA A 12 5.71 -8.28 -7.71
CA ALA A 12 4.83 -7.22 -7.23
C ALA A 12 4.97 -6.97 -5.72
N ARG A 13 5.16 -8.02 -4.92
CA ARG A 13 5.41 -7.89 -3.48
C ARG A 13 6.77 -7.24 -3.18
N GLN A 14 7.83 -7.64 -3.90
CA GLN A 14 9.17 -7.06 -3.75
C GLN A 14 9.18 -5.56 -4.09
N LEU A 15 8.36 -5.13 -5.05
CA LEU A 15 8.23 -3.73 -5.44
C LEU A 15 7.58 -2.86 -4.36
N VAL A 16 6.61 -3.39 -3.62
CA VAL A 16 5.92 -2.66 -2.55
C VAL A 16 6.73 -2.62 -1.25
N ALA A 17 7.49 -3.68 -0.94
CA ALA A 17 8.28 -3.78 0.30
C ALA A 17 9.09 -2.52 0.67
N PRO A 18 9.91 -1.92 -0.22
CA PRO A 18 10.71 -0.75 0.12
C PRO A 18 9.87 0.52 0.33
N LEU A 19 8.66 0.59 -0.24
CA LEU A 19 7.77 1.75 -0.15
C LEU A 19 7.05 1.85 1.21
N LEU A 20 7.18 0.82 2.06
CA LEU A 20 6.61 0.76 3.41
C LEU A 20 7.62 1.16 4.50
N ALA A 21 8.74 1.78 4.11
CA ALA A 21 9.66 2.39 5.06
C ALA A 21 9.05 3.67 5.68
N PRO A 22 9.37 4.00 6.93
CA PRO A 22 9.11 5.33 7.46
C PRO A 22 9.75 6.40 6.57
N SER A 23 9.11 7.54 6.42
CA SER A 23 9.59 8.64 5.58
C SER A 23 9.67 9.93 6.38
N GLU A 24 10.78 10.65 6.20
CA GLU A 24 10.99 12.01 6.71
C GLU A 24 10.31 13.08 5.85
N THR A 25 10.02 12.74 4.58
CA THR A 25 9.27 13.60 3.64
C THR A 25 8.02 12.89 3.12
N PRO A 26 7.06 12.55 4.01
CA PRO A 26 6.04 11.56 3.70
C PRO A 26 5.12 11.93 2.54
N PHE A 27 4.79 13.21 2.36
CA PHE A 27 4.01 13.64 1.20
C PHE A 27 4.71 13.26 -0.13
N LYS A 28 5.99 13.64 -0.26
CA LYS A 28 6.78 13.42 -1.48
C LYS A 28 7.04 11.94 -1.73
N ASP A 29 7.38 11.18 -0.69
CA ASP A 29 7.76 9.78 -0.84
C ASP A 29 6.55 8.88 -1.10
N TYR A 30 5.41 9.15 -0.45
CA TYR A 30 4.19 8.41 -0.75
C TYR A 30 3.55 8.83 -2.07
N LEU A 31 3.70 10.09 -2.52
CA LEU A 31 3.33 10.47 -3.89
C LEU A 31 4.10 9.65 -4.92
N LYS A 32 5.43 9.56 -4.79
CA LYS A 32 6.26 8.70 -5.65
C LYS A 32 5.81 7.24 -5.59
N ALA A 33 5.45 6.73 -4.41
CA ALA A 33 4.93 5.37 -4.27
C ALA A 33 3.61 5.18 -5.04
N THR A 34 2.71 6.17 -4.99
CA THR A 34 1.46 6.12 -5.78
C THR A 34 1.72 6.14 -7.29
N ASP A 35 2.63 6.99 -7.76
CA ASP A 35 3.02 7.06 -9.17
C ASP A 35 3.68 5.77 -9.62
N TYR A 36 4.53 5.18 -8.77
CA TYR A 36 5.19 3.91 -9.05
C TYR A 36 4.18 2.77 -9.21
N CYS A 37 3.21 2.65 -8.31
CA CYS A 37 2.11 1.69 -8.46
C CYS A 37 1.36 1.91 -9.78
N SER A 38 1.13 3.17 -10.17
CA SER A 38 0.48 3.53 -11.43
C SER A 38 1.26 3.04 -12.65
N ALA A 39 2.56 3.30 -12.67
CA ALA A 39 3.45 2.84 -13.73
C ALA A 39 3.42 1.31 -13.83
N VAL A 40 3.55 0.59 -12.71
CA VAL A 40 3.52 -0.89 -12.74
C VAL A 40 2.19 -1.41 -13.28
N MET A 41 1.06 -0.82 -12.89
CA MET A 41 -0.27 -1.20 -13.41
C MET A 41 -0.37 -1.05 -14.93
N SER A 42 0.23 0.00 -15.50
CA SER A 42 0.23 0.26 -16.95
C SER A 42 1.06 -0.76 -17.74
N TYR A 43 2.10 -1.34 -17.15
CA TYR A 43 3.04 -2.22 -17.85
C TYR A 43 2.91 -3.71 -17.50
N THR A 44 2.17 -4.07 -16.45
CA THR A 44 1.93 -5.49 -16.12
C THR A 44 0.79 -6.07 -16.94
N ASN A 45 0.97 -7.32 -17.39
CA ASN A 45 -0.08 -8.10 -18.05
C ASN A 45 -0.87 -8.99 -17.08
N LEU A 46 -0.43 -9.09 -15.82
CA LEU A 46 -1.08 -9.91 -14.81
C LEU A 46 -2.16 -9.10 -14.09
N GLN A 47 -3.42 -9.53 -14.23
CA GLN A 47 -4.56 -8.88 -13.58
C GLN A 47 -4.42 -8.83 -12.05
N GLU A 48 -3.92 -9.91 -11.45
CA GLU A 48 -3.67 -10.01 -10.01
C GLU A 48 -2.68 -8.94 -9.51
N ASP A 49 -1.60 -8.69 -10.28
CA ASP A 49 -0.63 -7.64 -9.95
C ASP A 49 -1.23 -6.24 -10.10
N ARG A 50 -2.14 -6.03 -11.07
CA ARG A 50 -2.85 -4.74 -11.22
C ARG A 50 -3.73 -4.47 -10.00
N GLU A 51 -4.52 -5.45 -9.58
CA GLU A 51 -5.39 -5.33 -8.40
C GLU A 51 -4.58 -5.12 -7.13
N TYR A 52 -3.50 -5.88 -6.97
CA TYR A 52 -2.55 -5.71 -5.87
C TYR A 52 -1.99 -4.28 -5.82
N MET A 53 -1.48 -3.77 -6.95
CA MET A 53 -0.93 -2.42 -7.02
C MET A 53 -1.98 -1.34 -6.84
N ALA A 54 -3.21 -1.54 -7.29
CA ALA A 54 -4.31 -0.59 -7.08
C ALA A 54 -4.63 -0.42 -5.58
N GLN A 55 -4.65 -1.52 -4.83
CA GLN A 55 -4.91 -1.49 -3.39
C GLN A 55 -3.76 -0.80 -2.62
N TRP A 56 -2.51 -1.10 -2.98
CA TRP A 56 -1.36 -0.43 -2.38
C TRP A 56 -1.26 1.04 -2.76
N ARG A 57 -1.64 1.42 -3.99
CA ARG A 57 -1.77 2.82 -4.40
C ARG A 57 -2.74 3.57 -3.48
N ALA A 58 -3.91 2.99 -3.20
CA ALA A 58 -4.87 3.61 -2.28
C ALA A 58 -4.29 3.77 -0.87
N ALA A 59 -3.52 2.80 -0.38
CA ALA A 59 -2.86 2.87 0.91
C ALA A 59 -1.78 3.97 0.98
N PHE A 60 -0.97 4.13 -0.06
CA PHE A 60 0.02 5.21 -0.14
C PHE A 60 -0.64 6.58 -0.25
N ALA A 61 -1.76 6.71 -0.98
CA ALA A 61 -2.53 7.94 -1.01
C ALA A 61 -3.07 8.32 0.38
N ALA A 62 -3.52 7.34 1.18
CA ALA A 62 -3.92 7.58 2.56
C ALA A 62 -2.74 8.02 3.45
N LEU A 63 -1.57 7.38 3.33
CA LEU A 63 -0.35 7.77 4.06
C LEU A 63 0.15 9.17 3.70
N MET A 64 -0.06 9.59 2.45
CA MET A 64 0.29 10.92 1.95
C MET A 64 -0.49 12.02 2.68
N VAL A 65 -1.79 11.81 2.92
CA VAL A 65 -2.70 12.82 3.49
C VAL A 65 -2.92 12.71 5.00
N ALA A 66 -2.56 11.59 5.63
CA ALA A 66 -2.69 11.40 7.07
C ALA A 66 -1.79 12.35 7.88
N GLY A 67 -2.29 12.82 9.03
CA GLY A 67 -1.48 13.56 10.00
C GLY A 67 -0.45 12.66 10.70
N ASP A 68 0.60 13.21 11.29
CA ASP A 68 1.79 12.43 11.70
C ASP A 68 1.52 11.26 12.64
N ALA A 69 0.73 11.47 13.69
CA ALA A 69 0.37 10.41 14.64
C ALA A 69 -0.49 9.32 14.00
N GLU A 70 -1.40 9.70 13.09
CA GLU A 70 -2.26 8.77 12.36
C GLU A 70 -1.45 7.99 11.33
N ARG A 71 -0.56 8.67 10.60
CA ARG A 71 0.35 8.11 9.60
C ARG A 71 1.22 7.02 10.19
N ALA A 72 1.81 7.25 11.37
CA ALA A 72 2.61 6.25 12.06
C ALA A 72 1.81 4.98 12.40
N ARG A 73 0.58 5.15 12.93
CA ARG A 73 -0.32 4.02 13.23
C ARG A 73 -0.74 3.29 11.97
N LEU A 74 -1.10 4.02 10.91
CA LEU A 74 -1.51 3.46 9.63
C LEU A 74 -0.36 2.67 8.99
N LEU A 75 0.85 3.22 8.97
CA LEU A 75 2.03 2.55 8.44
C LEU A 75 2.33 1.25 9.19
N ALA A 76 2.22 1.25 10.52
CA ALA A 76 2.40 0.04 11.33
C ALA A 76 1.40 -1.06 10.96
N ARG A 77 0.11 -0.71 10.78
CA ARG A 77 -0.93 -1.66 10.34
C ARG A 77 -0.66 -2.19 8.93
N LEU A 78 -0.35 -1.31 7.99
CA LEU A 78 -0.04 -1.68 6.61
C LEU A 78 1.17 -2.61 6.52
N ARG A 79 2.22 -2.40 7.33
CA ARG A 79 3.37 -3.31 7.39
C ARG A 79 2.98 -4.69 7.93
N ALA A 80 2.07 -4.76 8.91
CA ALA A 80 1.54 -6.02 9.40
C ALA A 80 0.73 -6.76 8.32
N ASP A 81 -0.14 -6.05 7.61
CA ASP A 81 -0.92 -6.60 6.49
C ASP A 81 -0.01 -7.12 5.38
N PHE A 82 1.00 -6.34 4.99
CA PHE A 82 1.99 -6.74 3.98
C PHE A 82 2.73 -8.03 4.36
N LYS A 83 3.19 -8.13 5.61
CA LYS A 83 3.88 -9.32 6.14
C LYS A 83 2.99 -10.56 6.07
N GLN A 84 1.71 -10.39 6.34
CA GLN A 84 0.72 -11.48 6.32
C GLN A 84 0.14 -11.75 4.93
N GLY A 85 0.49 -10.92 3.93
CA GLY A 85 -0.04 -11.01 2.56
C GLY A 85 -1.52 -10.61 2.46
N ARG A 86 -2.01 -9.78 3.39
CA ARG A 86 -3.39 -9.30 3.43
C ARG A 86 -3.57 -8.06 2.55
N SER A 87 -4.80 -7.81 2.18
CA SER A 87 -5.20 -6.54 1.57
C SER A 87 -4.94 -5.37 2.53
N PRO A 88 -4.44 -4.22 2.03
CA PRO A 88 -4.31 -3.01 2.84
C PRO A 88 -5.64 -2.25 3.03
N LEU A 89 -6.69 -2.57 2.24
CA LEU A 89 -7.96 -1.83 2.27
C LEU A 89 -8.68 -1.85 3.63
N PRO A 90 -8.74 -2.98 4.37
CA PRO A 90 -9.33 -3.01 5.71
C PRO A 90 -8.64 -2.07 6.70
N SER A 91 -7.35 -1.83 6.54
CA SER A 91 -6.60 -0.87 7.38
C SER A 91 -6.97 0.59 7.11
N LEU A 92 -7.62 0.88 5.97
CA LEU A 92 -8.08 2.22 5.59
C LEU A 92 -9.47 2.55 6.15
N THR A 93 -10.35 1.55 6.27
CA THR A 93 -11.75 1.77 6.71
C THR A 93 -11.86 2.09 8.20
N SER A 94 -10.87 1.69 9.02
CA SER A 94 -10.90 1.92 10.47
C SER A 94 -10.60 3.36 10.90
N ASN A 95 -10.20 4.26 9.99
CA ASN A 95 -9.87 5.67 10.29
C ASN A 95 -11.02 6.67 10.03
N ARG A 96 -12.22 6.21 9.63
CA ARG A 96 -13.39 7.08 9.40
C ARG A 96 -14.31 7.29 10.63
N ARG A 97 -13.81 7.07 11.85
CA ARG A 97 -14.61 7.27 13.08
C ARG A 97 -14.08 8.42 13.91
#